data_AF-A0A7R9QAZ3-F1
#
_entry.id   AF-A0A7R9QAZ3-F1
#
_cell.length_a   1.000
_cell.length_b   1.000
_cell.length_c   1.000
_cell.angle_alpha   90.00
_cell.angle_beta   90.00
_cell.angle_gamma   90.00
#
_symmetry.space_group_name_H-M   'P 1'
#
loop_
_entity.id
_entity.type
_entity.pdbx_description
1 polymer ?
#
loop_
_entity_poly.entity_id
_entity_poly.type
_entity_poly.pdbx_seq_one_letter_code
_entity_poly.pdbx_strand_id
1 'polypeptide(L)'
;MAKKPLYKSLYFQVIVAIILGVIVGHYFPSGTQLINGVEKSVPGLGEQLKPLGDAFIKLIKMIIAPVIFCTVVSGIAGMESMKSVGKTGGIALLYFEVVSTIALIIGLVVINIAKPGVGMNVDPATLDTTGSISRFCGFSILKMIRMIREELLIVLGTSSSESVLPRMLKKLEIAGCEKSVVGLVIPTGAAGVTGSGFIVMAATLAAVGNIPVAGIDRFMSEARALTNLVGNSLATIVVAKWVGKLDVEKLNDALNNPAEVDRKMLEESNQPQLDLQKS
;
A
#
# COMPACT_ATOMS: atom_id res chain seq x y z
N MET A 1 24.12 -17.96 -12.26
CA MET A 1 23.98 -17.68 -10.81
C MET A 1 23.09 -18.74 -10.19
N ALA A 2 23.53 -19.40 -9.12
CA ALA A 2 22.69 -20.36 -8.39
C ALA A 2 21.48 -19.64 -7.79
N LYS A 3 20.25 -20.16 -7.99
CA LYS A 3 19.03 -19.61 -7.39
C LYS A 3 19.23 -19.52 -5.88
N LYS A 4 19.12 -18.31 -5.31
CA LYS A 4 19.12 -18.13 -3.85
C LYS A 4 18.01 -19.01 -3.27
N PRO A 5 18.28 -19.80 -2.23
CA PRO A 5 17.29 -20.73 -1.70
C PRO A 5 16.12 -19.95 -1.09
N LEU A 6 14.91 -20.48 -1.23
CA LEU A 6 13.64 -19.77 -0.94
C LEU A 6 13.57 -19.21 0.49
N TYR A 7 14.19 -19.88 1.47
CA TYR A 7 14.21 -19.43 2.88
C TYR A 7 15.05 -18.17 3.15
N LYS A 8 15.92 -17.78 2.20
CA LYS A 8 16.66 -16.51 2.26
C LYS A 8 15.90 -15.35 1.60
N SER A 9 14.74 -15.61 1.00
CA SER A 9 13.89 -14.57 0.44
C SER A 9 13.11 -13.88 1.56
N LEU A 10 13.25 -12.56 1.67
CA LEU A 10 12.49 -11.74 2.63
C LEU A 10 10.98 -11.95 2.46
N TYR A 11 10.51 -12.15 1.23
CA TYR A 11 9.12 -12.48 0.91
C TYR A 11 8.66 -13.76 1.59
N PHE A 12 9.45 -14.84 1.46
CA PHE A 12 9.12 -16.11 2.07
C PHE A 12 9.12 -15.99 3.59
N GLN A 13 10.07 -15.23 4.15
CA GLN A 13 10.17 -14.98 5.59
C GLN A 13 8.96 -14.21 6.13
N VAL A 14 8.50 -13.16 5.43
CA VAL A 14 7.32 -12.37 5.85
C VAL A 14 6.04 -13.20 5.79
N ILE A 15 5.84 -13.97 4.71
CA ILE A 15 4.65 -14.83 4.60
C ILE A 15 4.65 -15.91 5.69
N VAL A 16 5.79 -16.55 5.91
CA VAL A 16 5.95 -17.53 6.99
C VAL A 16 5.67 -16.86 8.35
N ALA A 17 6.17 -15.64 8.59
CA ALA A 17 5.92 -14.90 9.82
C ALA A 17 4.43 -14.54 10.01
N ILE A 18 3.71 -14.13 8.95
CA ILE A 18 2.26 -13.85 9.00
C ILE A 18 1.51 -15.14 9.33
N ILE A 19 1.80 -16.24 8.63
CA ILE A 19 1.15 -17.53 8.85
C ILE A 19 1.41 -18.01 10.29
N LEU A 20 2.66 -17.93 10.75
CA LEU A 20 3.00 -18.28 12.13
C LEU A 20 2.29 -17.38 13.15
N GLY A 21 2.18 -16.07 12.88
CA GLY A 21 1.44 -15.14 13.74
C GLY A 21 -0.04 -15.49 13.85
N VAL A 22 -0.69 -15.84 12.73
CA VAL A 22 -2.09 -16.29 12.70
C VAL A 22 -2.26 -17.62 13.44
N ILE A 23 -1.34 -18.58 13.21
CA ILE A 23 -1.33 -19.87 13.91
C ILE A 23 -1.20 -19.65 15.41
N VAL A 24 -0.24 -18.84 15.86
CA VAL A 24 -0.05 -18.52 17.29
C VAL A 24 -1.30 -17.86 17.87
N GLY A 25 -1.90 -16.90 17.17
CA GLY A 25 -3.14 -16.26 17.60
C GLY A 25 -4.33 -17.23 17.70
N HIS A 26 -4.41 -18.22 16.81
CA HIS A 26 -5.48 -19.21 16.81
C HIS A 26 -5.30 -20.27 17.91
N TYR A 27 -4.08 -20.81 18.09
CA TYR A 27 -3.83 -21.89 19.04
C TYR A 27 -3.62 -21.39 20.49
N PHE A 28 -3.26 -20.12 20.67
CA PHE A 28 -3.12 -19.48 21.98
C PHE A 28 -4.05 -18.25 22.08
N PRO A 29 -5.37 -18.45 22.00
CA PRO A 29 -6.33 -17.35 22.06
C PRO A 29 -6.37 -16.73 23.46
N SER A 30 -6.79 -15.47 23.54
CA SER A 30 -7.05 -14.81 24.82
C SER A 30 -8.24 -15.47 25.52
N GLY A 31 -8.14 -15.62 26.84
CA GLY A 31 -9.19 -16.23 27.68
C GLY A 31 -9.70 -15.26 28.73
N THR A 32 -10.70 -15.68 29.49
CA THR A 32 -11.24 -14.92 30.63
C THR A 32 -11.07 -15.72 31.91
N GLN A 33 -10.57 -15.07 32.97
CA GLN A 33 -10.41 -15.70 34.28
C GLN A 33 -11.05 -14.83 35.36
N LEU A 34 -11.69 -15.47 36.35
CA LEU A 34 -12.24 -14.77 37.49
C LEU A 34 -11.12 -14.46 38.49
N ILE A 35 -10.86 -13.17 38.71
CA ILE A 35 -9.90 -12.69 39.70
C ILE A 35 -10.68 -11.78 40.65
N ASN A 36 -10.77 -12.15 41.92
CA ASN A 36 -11.53 -11.44 42.96
C ASN A 36 -13.02 -11.20 42.60
N GLY A 37 -13.66 -12.17 41.94
CA GLY A 37 -15.07 -12.10 41.56
C GLY A 37 -15.38 -11.25 40.32
N VAL A 38 -14.36 -10.73 39.63
CA VAL A 38 -14.51 -9.96 38.39
C VAL A 38 -13.90 -10.75 37.23
N GLU A 39 -14.65 -10.92 36.13
CA GLU A 39 -14.09 -11.46 34.88
C GLU A 39 -13.01 -10.51 34.35
N LYS A 40 -11.78 -11.00 34.25
CA LYS A 40 -10.67 -10.26 33.67
C LYS A 40 -10.13 -11.00 32.47
N SER A 41 -9.95 -10.27 31.36
CA SER A 41 -9.33 -10.80 30.16
C SER A 41 -7.86 -11.14 30.44
N VAL A 42 -7.47 -12.37 30.16
CA VAL A 42 -6.09 -12.85 30.22
C VAL A 42 -5.57 -12.90 28.78
N PRO A 43 -4.62 -12.04 28.41
CA PRO A 43 -4.15 -11.94 27.04
C PRO A 43 -3.43 -13.21 26.61
N GLY A 44 -3.85 -13.77 25.47
CA GLY A 44 -3.19 -14.90 24.84
C GLY A 44 -1.80 -14.54 24.33
N LEU A 45 -1.03 -15.53 23.87
CA LEU A 45 0.36 -15.32 23.46
C LEU A 45 0.47 -14.27 22.33
N GLY A 46 -0.46 -14.27 21.38
CA GLY A 46 -0.50 -13.28 20.30
C GLY A 46 -0.73 -11.84 20.79
N GLU A 47 -1.54 -11.65 21.84
CA GLU A 47 -1.82 -10.35 22.42
C GLU A 47 -0.64 -9.83 23.26
N GLN A 48 0.07 -10.73 23.94
CA GLN A 48 1.31 -10.40 24.66
C GLN A 48 2.45 -9.97 23.74
N LEU A 49 2.45 -10.41 22.48
CA LEU A 49 3.44 -10.00 21.46
C LEU A 49 3.10 -8.64 20.82
N LYS A 50 1.94 -8.06 21.08
CA LYS A 50 1.52 -6.74 20.54
C LYS A 50 2.53 -5.62 20.80
N PRO A 51 3.14 -5.48 21.99
CA PRO A 51 4.13 -4.43 22.25
C PRO A 51 5.35 -4.49 21.33
N LEU A 52 5.73 -5.69 20.87
CA LEU A 52 6.83 -5.87 19.91
C LEU A 52 6.46 -5.32 18.53
N GLY A 53 5.23 -5.58 18.08
CA GLY A 53 4.69 -5.02 16.84
C GLY A 53 4.56 -3.50 16.91
N ASP A 54 4.06 -2.97 18.03
CA ASP A 54 3.93 -1.53 18.25
C ASP A 54 5.29 -0.83 18.28
N ALA A 55 6.30 -1.45 18.91
CA ALA A 55 7.66 -0.97 18.90
C ALA A 55 8.26 -0.94 17.49
N PHE A 56 8.08 -2.01 16.71
CA PHE A 56 8.53 -2.07 15.31
C PHE A 56 7.90 -0.97 14.46
N ILE A 57 6.58 -0.78 14.57
CA ILE A 57 5.86 0.30 13.86
C ILE A 57 6.40 1.68 14.28
N LYS A 58 6.66 1.87 15.57
CA LYS A 58 7.22 3.14 16.09
C LYS A 58 8.62 3.41 15.54
N LEU A 59 9.46 2.38 15.41
CA LEU A 59 10.79 2.49 14.79
C LEU A 59 10.68 2.90 13.31
N ILE A 60 9.78 2.28 12.54
CA ILE A 60 9.52 2.68 11.16
C ILE A 60 9.04 4.14 11.12
N LYS A 61 8.03 4.50 11.93
CA LYS A 61 7.46 5.85 11.98
C LYS A 61 8.50 6.94 12.32
N MET A 62 9.47 6.62 13.17
CA MET A 62 10.56 7.54 13.53
C MET A 62 11.48 7.86 12.35
N ILE A 63 11.62 6.93 11.40
CA ILE A 63 12.48 7.08 10.22
C ILE A 63 11.77 7.84 9.09
N ILE A 64 10.43 7.79 9.04
CA ILE A 64 9.63 8.40 7.96
C ILE A 64 9.88 9.90 7.82
N ALA A 65 9.78 10.66 8.91
CA ALA A 65 9.91 12.12 8.85
C ALA A 65 11.29 12.57 8.31
N PRO A 66 12.43 12.04 8.80
CA PRO A 66 13.74 12.32 8.21
C PRO A 66 13.84 11.94 6.73
N VAL A 67 13.34 10.76 6.35
CA VAL A 67 13.43 10.30 4.95
C VAL A 67 12.60 11.16 4.01
N ILE A 68 11.38 11.52 4.39
CA ILE A 68 10.52 12.41 3.58
C ILE A 68 11.18 13.78 3.45
N PHE A 69 11.65 14.35 4.55
CA PHE A 69 12.32 15.65 4.53
C PHE A 69 13.53 15.64 3.61
N CYS A 70 14.44 14.67 3.77
CA CYS A 70 15.62 14.54 2.93
C CYS A 70 15.26 14.33 1.46
N THR A 71 14.25 13.50 1.17
CA THR A 71 13.82 13.23 -0.21
C THR A 71 13.24 14.49 -0.88
N VAL A 72 12.41 15.25 -0.16
CA VAL A 72 11.84 16.50 -0.66
C VAL A 72 12.92 17.56 -0.85
N VAL A 73 13.82 17.73 0.12
CA VAL A 73 14.92 18.71 0.04
C VAL A 73 15.88 18.36 -1.09
N SER A 74 16.32 17.10 -1.21
CA SER A 74 17.16 16.67 -2.33
C SER A 74 16.45 16.78 -3.67
N GLY A 75 15.13 16.52 -3.72
CA GLY A 75 14.31 16.70 -4.92
C GLY A 75 14.26 18.16 -5.36
N ILE A 76 14.06 19.10 -4.43
CA ILE A 76 14.03 20.54 -4.72
C ILE A 76 15.43 21.05 -5.09
N ALA A 77 16.47 20.60 -4.39
CA ALA A 77 17.86 21.01 -4.62
C ALA A 77 18.37 20.60 -6.01
N GLY A 78 17.81 19.54 -6.61
CA GLY A 78 18.15 19.09 -7.96
C GLY A 78 17.45 19.85 -9.10
N MET A 79 16.61 20.85 -8.81
CA MET A 79 15.85 21.59 -9.83
C MET A 79 16.57 22.89 -10.22
N GLU A 80 16.79 23.10 -11.53
CA GLU A 80 17.54 24.25 -12.07
C GLU A 80 16.88 25.63 -11.84
N SER A 81 15.59 25.69 -11.45
CA SER A 81 14.93 26.97 -11.14
C SER A 81 13.85 26.87 -10.06
N MET A 82 13.88 27.81 -9.11
CA MET A 82 12.87 27.95 -8.04
C MET A 82 11.45 28.22 -8.59
N LYS A 83 11.36 28.81 -9.80
CA LYS A 83 10.10 29.07 -10.51
C LYS A 83 9.43 27.78 -10.98
N SER A 84 10.24 26.78 -11.34
CA SER A 84 9.77 25.44 -11.72
C SER A 84 9.27 24.65 -10.51
N VAL A 85 9.93 24.78 -9.34
CA VAL A 85 9.51 24.16 -8.07
C VAL A 85 8.10 24.62 -7.69
N GLY A 86 7.84 25.93 -7.76
CA GLY A 86 6.53 26.50 -7.43
C GLY A 86 5.42 26.05 -8.39
N LYS A 87 5.68 26.01 -9.70
CA LYS A 87 4.69 25.57 -10.70
C LYS A 87 4.37 24.07 -10.55
N THR A 88 5.39 23.23 -10.42
CA THR A 88 5.21 21.78 -10.27
C THR A 88 4.55 21.44 -8.93
N GLY A 89 5.00 22.05 -7.84
CA GLY A 89 4.40 21.87 -6.52
C GLY A 89 2.96 22.37 -6.44
N GLY A 90 2.65 23.52 -7.03
CA GLY A 90 1.29 24.07 -7.07
C GLY A 90 0.32 23.22 -7.89
N ILE A 91 0.74 22.73 -9.07
CA ILE A 91 -0.08 21.84 -9.89
C ILE A 91 -0.30 20.50 -9.17
N ALA A 92 0.72 19.96 -8.51
CA ALA A 92 0.58 18.74 -7.72
C ALA A 92 -0.44 18.93 -6.58
N LEU A 93 -0.31 20.00 -5.79
CA LEU A 93 -1.24 20.31 -4.70
C LEU A 93 -2.69 20.46 -5.19
N LEU A 94 -2.91 21.20 -6.27
CA LEU A 94 -4.24 21.38 -6.84
C LEU A 94 -4.83 20.06 -7.33
N TYR A 95 -4.02 19.24 -8.02
CA TYR A 95 -4.43 17.90 -8.45
C TYR A 95 -4.83 17.02 -7.27
N PHE A 96 -4.02 16.99 -6.21
CA PHE A 96 -4.33 16.19 -5.03
C PHE A 96 -5.60 16.64 -4.34
N GLU A 97 -5.81 17.94 -4.17
CA GLU A 97 -7.02 18.47 -3.54
C GLU A 97 -8.28 18.10 -4.34
N VAL A 98 -8.25 18.29 -5.67
CA VAL A 98 -9.38 18.01 -6.55
C VAL A 98 -9.70 16.52 -6.59
N VAL A 99 -8.69 15.66 -6.79
CA VAL A 99 -8.88 14.20 -6.85
C VAL A 99 -9.37 13.66 -5.50
N SER A 100 -8.85 14.18 -4.39
CA SER A 100 -9.28 13.83 -3.03
C SER A 100 -10.73 14.19 -2.78
N THR A 101 -11.13 15.40 -3.19
CA THR A 101 -12.50 15.88 -3.05
C THR A 101 -13.49 15.04 -3.87
N ILE A 102 -13.15 14.76 -5.13
CA ILE A 102 -13.97 13.90 -6.00
C ILE A 102 -14.10 12.51 -5.40
N ALA A 103 -13.00 11.93 -4.92
CA ALA A 103 -13.05 10.63 -4.29
C ALA A 103 -13.96 10.61 -3.07
N LEU A 104 -13.84 11.59 -2.16
CA LEU A 104 -14.73 11.74 -0.99
C LEU A 104 -16.21 11.82 -1.37
N ILE A 105 -16.54 12.63 -2.38
CA ILE A 105 -17.91 12.74 -2.90
C ILE A 105 -18.40 11.39 -3.41
N ILE A 106 -17.59 10.69 -4.23
CA ILE A 106 -17.96 9.38 -4.77
C ILE A 106 -18.24 8.38 -3.65
N GLY A 107 -17.36 8.26 -2.65
CA GLY A 107 -17.61 7.33 -1.55
C GLY A 107 -18.82 7.75 -0.73
N LEU A 108 -19.03 9.03 -0.45
CA LEU A 108 -20.22 9.50 0.27
C LEU A 108 -21.51 9.17 -0.48
N VAL A 109 -21.53 9.34 -1.81
CA VAL A 109 -22.68 8.99 -2.66
C VAL A 109 -22.91 7.47 -2.65
N VAL A 110 -21.85 6.69 -2.83
CA VAL A 110 -21.93 5.22 -2.81
C VAL A 110 -22.46 4.71 -1.47
N ILE A 111 -22.04 5.28 -0.34
CA ILE A 111 -22.55 4.89 1.00
C ILE A 111 -24.03 5.18 1.14
N ASN A 112 -24.45 6.39 0.76
CA ASN A 112 -25.84 6.82 0.95
C ASN A 112 -26.81 6.04 0.04
N ILE A 113 -26.35 5.62 -1.14
CA ILE A 113 -27.15 4.82 -2.08
C ILE A 113 -27.10 3.34 -1.75
N ALA A 114 -25.90 2.76 -1.65
CA ALA A 114 -25.73 1.32 -1.50
C ALA A 114 -26.03 0.83 -0.08
N LYS A 115 -25.96 1.71 0.93
CA LYS A 115 -26.18 1.40 2.35
C LYS A 115 -25.61 0.03 2.76
N PRO A 116 -24.33 -0.25 2.49
CA PRO A 116 -23.78 -1.57 2.74
C PRO A 116 -23.89 -1.90 4.23
N GLY A 117 -24.52 -3.04 4.54
CA GLY A 117 -24.84 -3.47 5.91
C GLY A 117 -26.32 -3.79 6.16
N VAL A 118 -27.27 -3.26 5.38
CA VAL A 118 -28.69 -3.67 5.50
C VAL A 118 -28.94 -4.98 4.75
N GLY A 119 -29.23 -6.06 5.48
CA GLY A 119 -29.75 -7.31 4.92
C GLY A 119 -28.74 -8.25 4.26
N MET A 120 -27.44 -8.18 4.57
CA MET A 120 -26.44 -9.00 3.89
C MET A 120 -26.38 -10.46 4.37
N ASN A 121 -26.77 -11.36 3.47
CA ASN A 121 -26.33 -12.76 3.39
C ASN A 121 -25.71 -12.91 1.98
N VAL A 122 -24.41 -12.64 1.81
CA VAL A 122 -23.78 -12.41 0.51
C VAL A 122 -23.02 -13.64 0.01
N ASP A 123 -23.33 -14.07 -1.22
CA ASP A 123 -22.60 -15.08 -1.98
C ASP A 123 -21.43 -14.41 -2.75
N PRO A 124 -20.16 -14.81 -2.53
CA PRO A 124 -18.97 -14.21 -3.16
C PRO A 124 -18.89 -14.33 -4.69
N ALA A 125 -19.73 -15.15 -5.33
CA ALA A 125 -19.63 -15.46 -6.75
C ALA A 125 -20.14 -14.34 -7.69
N THR A 126 -20.85 -13.32 -7.20
CA THR A 126 -21.58 -12.35 -8.04
C THR A 126 -20.91 -10.97 -8.19
N LEU A 127 -19.66 -10.79 -7.76
CA LEU A 127 -18.99 -9.48 -7.79
C LEU A 127 -18.23 -9.22 -9.11
N ASP A 128 -18.82 -8.42 -10.01
CA ASP A 128 -18.10 -7.86 -11.18
C ASP A 128 -17.36 -6.57 -10.80
N THR A 129 -16.10 -6.72 -10.41
CA THR A 129 -15.23 -5.63 -9.93
C THR A 129 -14.30 -5.06 -11.01
N THR A 130 -14.39 -5.51 -12.27
CA THR A 130 -13.24 -5.43 -13.19
C THR A 130 -13.50 -4.70 -14.53
N GLY A 131 -14.75 -4.65 -15.03
CA GLY A 131 -15.04 -4.22 -16.41
C GLY A 131 -14.94 -2.72 -16.70
N SER A 132 -15.48 -1.86 -15.82
CA SER A 132 -15.70 -0.43 -16.16
C SER A 132 -14.46 0.46 -15.96
N ILE A 133 -13.64 0.19 -14.94
CA ILE A 133 -12.49 1.04 -14.58
C ILE A 133 -11.27 0.72 -15.46
N SER A 134 -11.07 -0.54 -15.81
CA SER A 134 -9.97 -0.98 -16.70
C SER A 134 -10.06 -0.36 -18.10
N ARG A 135 -11.27 -0.14 -18.60
CA ARG A 135 -11.53 0.51 -19.90
C ARG A 135 -11.19 2.01 -19.92
N PHE A 136 -11.34 2.69 -18.78
CA PHE A 136 -11.00 4.11 -18.64
C PHE A 136 -9.48 4.33 -18.50
N CYS A 137 -8.78 3.46 -17.76
CA CYS A 137 -7.33 3.56 -17.58
C CYS A 137 -6.53 3.07 -18.81
N GLY A 138 -7.12 2.16 -19.60
CA GLY A 138 -6.47 1.57 -20.78
C GLY A 138 -5.41 0.51 -20.45
N PHE A 139 -5.52 -0.11 -19.26
CA PHE A 139 -4.73 -1.27 -18.83
C PHE A 139 -5.48 -2.08 -17.76
N SER A 140 -5.08 -3.33 -17.54
CA SER A 140 -5.74 -4.23 -16.58
C SER A 140 -5.26 -3.96 -15.14
N ILE A 141 -6.18 -3.54 -14.28
CA ILE A 141 -5.92 -3.32 -12.84
C ILE A 141 -5.46 -4.61 -12.16
N LEU A 142 -6.02 -5.77 -12.53
CA LEU A 142 -5.60 -7.07 -11.99
C LEU A 142 -4.14 -7.40 -12.31
N LYS A 143 -3.69 -7.05 -13.53
CA LYS A 143 -2.28 -7.22 -13.91
C LYS A 143 -1.38 -6.26 -13.13
N MET A 144 -1.85 -5.02 -12.89
CA MET A 144 -1.13 -4.05 -12.06
C MET A 144 -1.00 -4.54 -10.61
N ILE A 145 -2.11 -5.00 -10.00
CA ILE A 145 -2.11 -5.60 -8.66
C ILE A 145 -1.14 -6.78 -8.59
N ARG A 146 -1.13 -7.63 -9.63
CA ARG A 146 -0.19 -8.76 -9.72
C ARG A 146 1.27 -8.30 -9.80
N MET A 147 1.55 -7.19 -10.49
CA MET A 147 2.89 -6.60 -10.58
C MET A 147 3.38 -6.03 -9.25
N ILE A 148 2.50 -5.41 -8.45
CA ILE A 148 2.85 -4.83 -7.14
C ILE A 148 2.57 -5.77 -5.96
N ARG A 149 2.33 -7.06 -6.21
CA ARG A 149 1.90 -8.03 -5.19
C ARG A 149 2.88 -8.17 -4.02
N GLU A 150 4.18 -8.05 -4.29
CA GLU A 150 5.19 -8.17 -3.24
C GLU A 150 5.08 -7.00 -2.26
N GLU A 151 4.84 -5.81 -2.79
CA GLU A 151 4.66 -4.62 -1.97
C GLU A 151 3.33 -4.67 -1.21
N LEU A 152 2.24 -5.15 -1.83
CA LEU A 152 0.97 -5.36 -1.12
C LEU A 152 1.12 -6.33 0.06
N LEU A 153 1.88 -7.41 -0.12
CA LEU A 153 2.11 -8.40 0.94
C LEU A 153 3.00 -7.87 2.06
N ILE A 154 4.00 -7.06 1.73
CA ILE A 154 4.80 -6.37 2.76
C ILE A 154 3.92 -5.39 3.54
N VAL A 155 3.07 -4.60 2.85
CA VAL A 155 2.15 -3.67 3.47
C VAL A 155 1.12 -4.37 4.35
N LEU A 156 0.65 -5.55 3.98
CA LEU A 156 -0.19 -6.40 4.84
C LEU A 156 0.54 -6.79 6.13
N GLY A 157 1.81 -7.16 6.04
CA GLY A 157 2.61 -7.52 7.22
C GLY A 157 2.98 -6.32 8.11
N THR A 158 3.16 -5.13 7.52
CA THR A 158 3.63 -3.92 8.24
C THR A 158 2.53 -2.93 8.58
N SER A 159 1.31 -3.11 8.04
CA SER A 159 0.17 -2.19 8.13
C SER A 159 0.52 -0.73 7.72
N SER A 160 1.54 -0.56 6.87
CA SER A 160 2.16 0.72 6.54
C SER A 160 2.60 0.71 5.09
N SER A 161 2.05 1.62 4.28
CA SER A 161 2.38 1.78 2.86
C SER A 161 3.76 2.40 2.63
N GLU A 162 4.33 3.02 3.67
CA GLU A 162 5.62 3.70 3.63
C GLU A 162 6.80 2.72 3.59
N SER A 163 6.61 1.49 4.11
CA SER A 163 7.64 0.45 4.16
C SER A 163 8.10 -0.04 2.77
N VAL A 164 7.28 0.19 1.75
CA VAL A 164 7.52 -0.25 0.37
C VAL A 164 7.73 0.90 -0.60
N LEU A 165 7.70 2.15 -0.11
CA LEU A 165 7.79 3.35 -0.95
C LEU A 165 9.01 3.33 -1.89
N PRO A 166 10.25 3.04 -1.44
CA PRO A 166 11.41 3.05 -2.33
C PRO A 166 11.32 1.97 -3.40
N ARG A 167 10.76 0.81 -3.04
CA ARG A 167 10.50 -0.29 -3.97
C ARG A 167 9.47 0.11 -5.00
N MET A 168 8.38 0.78 -4.60
CA MET A 168 7.35 1.24 -5.52
C MET A 168 7.83 2.29 -6.49
N LEU A 169 8.61 3.27 -6.01
CA LEU A 169 9.23 4.27 -6.88
C LEU A 169 10.02 3.57 -7.99
N LYS A 170 10.92 2.68 -7.60
CA LYS A 170 11.78 2.00 -8.57
C LYS A 170 11.00 1.02 -9.46
N LYS A 171 10.00 0.30 -8.92
CA LYS A 171 9.19 -0.64 -9.69
C LYS A 171 8.42 0.04 -10.81
N LEU A 172 7.82 1.20 -10.52
CA LEU A 172 7.06 1.95 -11.51
C LEU A 172 7.95 2.64 -12.55
N GLU A 173 9.17 3.03 -12.17
CA GLU A 173 10.19 3.46 -13.15
C GLU A 173 10.52 2.35 -14.15
N ILE A 174 10.79 1.14 -13.66
CA ILE A 174 11.07 -0.03 -14.51
C ILE A 174 9.85 -0.39 -15.38
N ALA A 175 8.64 -0.22 -14.84
CA ALA A 175 7.39 -0.40 -15.57
C ALA A 175 7.13 0.71 -16.62
N GLY A 176 8.02 1.69 -16.77
CA GLY A 176 7.98 2.67 -17.85
C GLY A 176 7.51 4.07 -17.44
N CYS A 177 7.28 4.34 -16.15
CA CYS A 177 6.95 5.69 -15.68
C CYS A 177 8.25 6.53 -15.54
N GLU A 178 8.24 7.80 -15.94
CA GLU A 178 9.40 8.67 -15.73
C GLU A 178 9.65 8.95 -14.23
N LYS A 179 10.93 8.96 -13.83
CA LYS A 179 11.37 9.17 -12.43
C LYS A 179 10.75 10.43 -11.78
N SER A 180 10.62 11.50 -12.55
CA SER A 180 10.05 12.79 -12.10
C SER A 180 8.58 12.66 -11.69
N VAL A 181 7.78 11.91 -12.46
CA VAL A 181 6.36 11.67 -12.18
C VAL A 181 6.22 10.73 -11.00
N VAL A 182 7.02 9.65 -10.99
CA VAL A 182 6.98 8.65 -9.93
C VAL A 182 7.37 9.25 -8.58
N GLY A 183 8.49 9.99 -8.52
CA GLY A 183 8.98 10.67 -7.33
C GLY A 183 8.05 11.76 -6.80
N LEU A 184 7.16 12.29 -7.64
CA LEU A 184 6.17 13.29 -7.25
C LEU A 184 4.84 12.67 -6.82
N VAL A 185 4.31 11.71 -7.57
CA VAL A 185 2.93 11.23 -7.38
C VAL A 185 2.84 10.18 -6.28
N ILE A 186 3.82 9.28 -6.17
CA ILE A 186 3.81 8.20 -5.18
C ILE A 186 3.85 8.72 -3.73
N PRO A 187 4.72 9.69 -3.37
CA PRO A 187 4.79 10.19 -1.99
C PRO A 187 3.61 11.09 -1.61
N THR A 188 2.97 11.73 -2.60
CA THR A 188 1.92 12.74 -2.36
C THR A 188 0.49 12.16 -2.42
N GLY A 189 0.31 10.93 -2.91
CA GLY A 189 -1.00 10.24 -3.00
C GLY A 189 -1.73 9.91 -1.70
N ALA A 190 -1.19 10.30 -0.55
CA ALA A 190 -1.73 10.00 0.78
C ALA A 190 -3.05 10.72 1.16
N ALA A 191 -3.52 11.72 0.40
CA ALA A 191 -4.46 12.71 0.94
C ALA A 191 -5.97 12.48 0.70
N GLY A 192 -6.43 11.72 -0.30
CA GLY A 192 -7.90 11.62 -0.39
C GLY A 192 -8.64 10.67 -1.32
N VAL A 193 -7.99 9.71 -1.99
CA VAL A 193 -8.76 8.59 -2.58
C VAL A 193 -9.23 7.60 -1.50
N THR A 194 -8.45 7.48 -0.42
CA THR A 194 -8.64 6.52 0.67
C THR A 194 -9.82 6.85 1.57
N GLY A 195 -10.20 8.13 1.68
CA GLY A 195 -11.23 8.56 2.63
C GLY A 195 -12.61 7.98 2.34
N SER A 196 -12.93 7.73 1.07
CA SER A 196 -14.32 7.54 0.64
C SER A 196 -14.79 6.08 0.69
N GLY A 197 -13.97 5.14 0.21
CA GLY A 197 -14.18 3.69 0.42
C GLY A 197 -14.03 3.27 1.88
N PHE A 198 -13.24 4.02 2.65
CA PHE A 198 -13.03 3.76 4.07
C PHE A 198 -14.23 4.12 4.93
N ILE A 199 -14.95 5.21 4.63
CA ILE A 199 -16.21 5.52 5.33
C ILE A 199 -17.25 4.42 5.07
N VAL A 200 -17.28 3.84 3.86
CA VAL A 200 -18.15 2.68 3.52
C VAL A 200 -17.80 1.47 4.39
N MET A 201 -16.51 1.12 4.45
CA MET A 201 -16.02 -0.05 5.16
C MET A 201 -16.19 0.11 6.68
N ALA A 202 -15.91 1.29 7.22
CA ALA A 202 -16.14 1.66 8.61
C ALA A 202 -17.61 1.52 9.00
N ALA A 203 -18.53 2.05 8.17
CA ALA A 203 -19.96 1.96 8.40
C ALA A 203 -20.46 0.50 8.35
N THR A 204 -19.92 -0.31 7.42
CA THR A 204 -20.29 -1.72 7.29
C THR A 204 -19.79 -2.55 8.48
N LEU A 205 -18.54 -2.34 8.91
CA LEU A 205 -17.95 -3.02 10.07
C LEU A 205 -18.64 -2.62 11.38
N ALA A 206 -19.07 -1.37 11.52
CA ALA A 206 -19.86 -0.92 12.67
C ALA A 206 -21.28 -1.50 12.67
N ALA A 207 -21.84 -1.84 11.51
CA ALA A 207 -23.14 -2.49 11.37
C ALA A 207 -23.09 -4.01 11.65
N VAL A 208 -21.93 -4.65 11.45
CA VAL A 208 -21.70 -6.05 11.84
C VAL A 208 -21.41 -6.09 13.34
N GLY A 209 -22.46 -6.20 14.15
CA GLY A 209 -22.33 -6.32 15.60
C GLY A 209 -21.43 -7.50 16.01
N ASN A 210 -20.67 -7.30 17.10
CA ASN A 210 -19.86 -8.31 17.81
C ASN A 210 -18.37 -8.48 17.42
N ILE A 211 -17.74 -7.52 16.72
CA ILE A 211 -16.29 -7.55 16.45
C ILE A 211 -15.52 -6.77 17.54
N PRO A 212 -14.46 -7.33 18.15
CA PRO A 212 -13.66 -6.64 19.15
C PRO A 212 -13.00 -5.36 18.57
N VAL A 213 -13.21 -4.22 19.24
CA VAL A 213 -12.82 -2.87 18.78
C VAL A 213 -11.32 -2.76 18.41
N ALA A 214 -10.45 -3.51 19.10
CA ALA A 214 -9.01 -3.54 18.82
C ALA A 214 -8.64 -4.20 17.47
N GLY A 215 -9.46 -5.14 16.97
CA GLY A 215 -9.27 -5.76 15.67
C GLY A 215 -9.71 -4.85 14.52
N ILE A 216 -10.74 -4.03 14.76
CA ILE A 216 -11.23 -3.06 13.79
C ILE A 216 -10.16 -2.00 13.50
N ASP A 217 -9.52 -1.42 14.52
CA ASP A 217 -8.49 -0.38 14.33
C ASP A 217 -7.30 -0.87 13.49
N ARG A 218 -6.85 -2.11 13.73
CA ARG A 218 -5.75 -2.72 12.97
C ARG A 218 -6.16 -3.07 11.55
N PHE A 219 -7.31 -3.71 11.39
CA PHE A 219 -7.87 -4.02 10.07
C PHE A 219 -8.08 -2.75 9.23
N MET A 220 -8.56 -1.68 9.86
CA MET A 220 -8.77 -0.38 9.23
C MET A 220 -7.43 0.27 8.83
N SER A 221 -6.41 0.16 9.68
CA SER A 221 -5.05 0.61 9.34
C SER A 221 -4.45 -0.16 8.15
N GLU A 222 -4.63 -1.49 8.10
CA GLU A 222 -4.19 -2.34 6.99
C GLU A 222 -4.94 -2.02 5.69
N ALA A 223 -6.26 -1.89 5.75
CA ALA A 223 -7.10 -1.53 4.61
C ALA A 223 -6.71 -0.15 4.05
N ARG A 224 -6.42 0.82 4.92
CA ARG A 224 -5.92 2.15 4.53
C ARG A 224 -4.58 2.03 3.81
N ALA A 225 -3.63 1.29 4.36
CA ALA A 225 -2.30 1.14 3.79
C ALA A 225 -2.34 0.44 2.42
N LEU A 226 -3.14 -0.61 2.26
CA LEU A 226 -3.34 -1.29 0.98
C LEU A 226 -3.98 -0.38 -0.07
N THR A 227 -5.06 0.31 0.32
CA THR A 227 -5.77 1.22 -0.58
C THR A 227 -4.88 2.38 -1.01
N ASN A 228 -4.06 2.92 -0.10
CA ASN A 228 -3.04 3.91 -0.43
C ASN A 228 -2.05 3.38 -1.47
N LEU A 229 -1.53 2.16 -1.27
CA LEU A 229 -0.53 1.59 -2.17
C LEU A 229 -1.07 1.37 -3.59
N VAL A 230 -2.27 0.77 -3.68
CA VAL A 230 -2.94 0.51 -4.97
C VAL A 230 -3.31 1.83 -5.63
N GLY A 231 -3.87 2.77 -4.88
CA GLY A 231 -4.27 4.09 -5.35
C GLY A 231 -3.09 4.89 -5.89
N ASN A 232 -1.97 4.94 -5.15
CA ASN A 232 -0.78 5.67 -5.56
C ASN A 232 -0.15 5.07 -6.82
N SER A 233 -0.12 3.73 -6.92
CA SER A 233 0.38 3.04 -8.12
C SER A 233 -0.49 3.33 -9.35
N LEU A 234 -1.81 3.24 -9.20
CA LEU A 234 -2.77 3.54 -10.26
C LEU A 234 -2.66 5.01 -10.70
N ALA A 235 -2.69 5.94 -9.75
CA ALA A 235 -2.61 7.37 -10.00
C ALA A 235 -1.30 7.73 -10.71
N THR A 236 -0.19 7.15 -10.30
CA THR A 236 1.12 7.40 -10.93
C THR A 236 1.13 6.97 -12.38
N ILE A 237 0.62 5.77 -12.70
CA ILE A 237 0.57 5.27 -14.08
C ILE A 237 -0.37 6.14 -14.93
N VAL A 238 -1.53 6.51 -14.40
CA VAL A 238 -2.50 7.36 -15.10
C VAL A 238 -1.96 8.77 -15.34
N VAL A 239 -1.37 9.40 -14.33
CA VAL A 239 -0.75 10.74 -14.46
C VAL A 239 0.41 10.68 -15.45
N ALA A 240 1.29 9.69 -15.35
CA ALA A 240 2.40 9.49 -16.29
C ALA A 240 1.88 9.37 -17.74
N LYS A 241 0.77 8.66 -17.95
CA LYS A 241 0.13 8.55 -19.25
C LYS A 241 -0.39 9.90 -19.75
N TRP A 242 -1.08 10.66 -18.90
CA TRP A 242 -1.67 11.95 -19.27
C TRP A 242 -0.62 13.01 -19.57
N VAL A 243 0.51 13.00 -18.88
CA VAL A 243 1.62 13.94 -19.15
C VAL A 243 2.55 13.47 -20.27
N GLY A 244 2.28 12.32 -20.90
CA GLY A 244 3.11 11.76 -21.97
C GLY A 244 4.47 11.25 -21.49
N LYS A 245 4.58 10.91 -20.20
CA LYS A 245 5.80 10.44 -19.53
C LYS A 245 5.71 8.96 -19.11
N LEU A 246 4.91 8.21 -19.86
CA LEU A 246 4.72 6.77 -19.70
C LEU A 246 5.11 6.07 -21.00
N ASP A 247 6.06 5.15 -20.90
CA ASP A 247 6.37 4.19 -21.94
C ASP A 247 5.32 3.06 -21.89
N VAL A 248 4.32 3.15 -22.77
CA VAL A 248 3.15 2.26 -22.78
C VAL A 248 3.53 0.83 -23.17
N GLU A 249 4.54 0.65 -24.02
CA GLU A 249 5.03 -0.67 -24.40
C GLU A 249 5.71 -1.35 -23.22
N LYS A 250 6.61 -0.63 -22.52
CA LYS A 250 7.21 -1.15 -21.27
C LYS A 250 6.18 -1.44 -20.20
N LEU A 251 5.15 -0.61 -20.06
CA LEU A 251 4.08 -0.87 -19.11
C LEU A 251 3.34 -2.16 -19.46
N ASN A 252 2.96 -2.35 -20.72
CA ASN A 252 2.27 -3.57 -21.14
C ASN A 252 3.15 -4.81 -20.94
N ASP A 253 4.45 -4.72 -21.23
CA ASP A 253 5.41 -5.79 -20.97
C ASP A 253 5.50 -6.08 -19.47
N ALA A 254 5.69 -5.06 -18.63
CA ALA A 254 5.75 -5.17 -17.17
C ALA A 254 4.47 -5.80 -16.56
N LEU A 255 3.30 -5.44 -17.07
CA LEU A 255 2.01 -5.98 -16.65
C LEU A 255 1.82 -7.45 -17.04
N ASN A 256 2.38 -7.87 -18.18
CA ASN A 256 2.33 -9.26 -18.64
C ASN A 256 3.42 -10.13 -18.01
N ASN A 257 4.57 -9.53 -17.68
CA ASN A 257 5.77 -10.18 -17.16
C ASN A 257 6.19 -9.62 -15.79
N PRO A 258 5.36 -9.72 -14.74
CA PRO A 258 5.65 -9.09 -13.44
C PRO A 258 6.92 -9.62 -12.76
N ALA A 259 7.25 -10.90 -12.96
CA ALA A 259 8.47 -11.51 -12.39
C ALA A 259 9.76 -10.93 -13.00
N GLU A 260 9.69 -10.44 -14.24
CA GLU A 260 10.81 -9.76 -14.91
C GLU A 260 11.11 -8.41 -14.27
N VAL A 261 10.05 -7.68 -13.89
CA VAL A 261 10.15 -6.40 -13.19
C VAL A 261 10.81 -6.60 -11.82
N ASP A 262 10.37 -7.61 -11.07
CA ASP A 262 10.98 -7.98 -9.78
C ASP A 262 12.47 -8.34 -9.94
N ARG A 263 12.83 -9.06 -11.02
CA ARG A 263 14.24 -9.39 -11.31
C ARG A 263 15.07 -8.14 -11.60
N LYS A 264 14.60 -7.25 -12.47
CA LYS A 264 15.30 -6.00 -12.83
C LYS A 264 15.52 -5.11 -11.62
N MET A 265 14.53 -5.03 -10.71
CA MET A 265 14.69 -4.33 -9.43
C MET A 265 15.83 -4.90 -8.58
N LEU A 266 15.94 -6.23 -8.51
CA LEU A 266 16.99 -6.90 -7.76
C LEU A 266 18.38 -6.71 -8.40
N GLU A 267 18.45 -6.69 -9.73
CA GLU A 267 19.69 -6.44 -10.49
C GLU A 267 20.20 -5.01 -10.24
N GLU A 268 19.37 -3.99 -10.41
CA GLU A 268 19.76 -2.59 -10.19
C GLU A 268 20.09 -2.28 -8.72
N SER A 269 19.49 -2.99 -7.76
CA SER A 269 19.83 -2.85 -6.34
C SER A 269 21.23 -3.40 -5.99
N ASN A 270 21.76 -4.34 -6.77
CA ASN A 270 23.09 -4.95 -6.55
C ASN A 270 24.20 -4.27 -7.37
N GLN A 271 23.87 -3.44 -8.36
CA GLN A 271 24.82 -2.71 -9.21
C GLN A 271 25.90 -1.94 -8.40
N PRO A 272 25.57 -1.21 -7.32
CA PRO A 272 26.56 -0.46 -6.54
C PRO A 272 27.62 -1.35 -5.88
N GLN A 273 27.31 -2.62 -5.58
CA GLN A 273 28.24 -3.57 -4.97
C GLN A 273 29.16 -4.24 -6.01
N LEU A 274 28.71 -4.37 -7.26
CA LEU A 274 29.49 -5.00 -8.32
C LEU A 274 30.60 -4.07 -8.86
N ASP A 275 30.33 -2.77 -8.90
CA ASP A 275 31.28 -1.76 -9.38
C ASP A 275 32.41 -1.50 -8.35
N LEU A 276 32.11 -1.68 -7.06
CA LEU A 276 33.10 -1.66 -5.97
C LEU A 276 33.98 -2.91 -5.90
N GLN A 277 33.56 -4.03 -6.48
CA GLN A 277 34.39 -5.25 -6.57
C GLN A 277 35.27 -5.30 -7.83
N LYS A 278 35.06 -4.36 -8.76
CA LYS A 278 35.81 -4.24 -10.02
C LYS A 278 36.79 -3.06 -10.02
N SER A 279 36.84 -2.28 -8.94
CA SER A 279 37.81 -1.20 -8.68
C SER A 279 38.83 -1.66 -7.64
#